data_AF-A0A9P9D414-F1
#
_entry.id   AF-A0A9P9D414-F1
#
_cell.length_a   1.000
_cell.length_b   1.000
_cell.length_c   1.000
_cell.angle_alpha   90.00
_cell.angle_beta   90.00
_cell.angle_gamma   90.00
#
_symmetry.space_group_name_H-M   'P 1'
#
loop_
_entity.id
_entity.type
_entity.pdbx_description
1 polymer ?
#
loop_
_entity_poly.entity_id
_entity_poly.type
_entity_poly.pdbx_seq_one_letter_code
_entity_poly.pdbx_strand_id
1 'polypeptide(L)'
;MKFHDLRSKLATRLRPGARYPDPAALASKAQPQSDSALLQLPSEIRNAIFREVWRDAGVSQHVMLQGGRYVLARCVTDHAASDDLMDECAKYRMSNFNDPLISQRLLSPWGNHWKCKELYQSTRQTSTRKTQSSPFLAIMLSCSQLYVAPLLQVNQRWNSLFRYLEYRTSIYHTLTFVIHDVETLYRLAVSRPLPLLNNMKQLQLALRLPIRREEREKMNPSAHAAMARWRKCCSALDQAESLVSVDLWLDTSEPTWRFCLSWVLNGNANPFVFGERLAGILTVDIPVNPERPEAWKDVANIEPRFVIRARGWPPYRAEPDREPHFVRTLMDWEEPGAPVPTIQPRRIAHRRPRHLRSF
;
A
#
# COMPACT_ATOMS: atom_id res chain seq x y z
N MET A 1 -31.57 -31.71 -16.78
CA MET A 1 -30.24 -31.12 -17.06
C MET A 1 -29.59 -30.71 -15.75
N LYS A 2 -28.48 -31.36 -15.37
CA LYS A 2 -27.87 -31.24 -14.03
C LYS A 2 -26.86 -30.08 -14.00
N PHE A 3 -26.98 -29.20 -12.99
CA PHE A 3 -26.13 -28.04 -12.68
C PHE A 3 -24.60 -28.32 -12.62
N HIS A 4 -24.20 -29.58 -12.61
CA HIS A 4 -22.81 -30.03 -12.52
C HIS A 4 -22.02 -29.82 -13.83
N ASP A 5 -22.69 -29.78 -14.98
CA ASP A 5 -22.03 -29.68 -16.29
C ASP A 5 -21.59 -28.25 -16.65
N LEU A 6 -22.22 -27.23 -16.06
CA LEU A 6 -21.85 -25.82 -16.21
C LEU A 6 -20.58 -25.45 -15.41
N ARG A 7 -20.35 -26.09 -14.25
CA ARG A 7 -19.14 -25.88 -13.44
C ARG A 7 -17.88 -26.43 -14.13
N SER A 8 -17.98 -27.57 -14.82
CA SER A 8 -16.87 -28.17 -15.58
C SER A 8 -16.46 -27.33 -16.79
N LYS A 9 -17.44 -26.75 -17.49
CA LYS A 9 -17.20 -25.88 -18.67
C LYS A 9 -16.73 -24.47 -18.30
N LEU A 10 -17.03 -23.98 -17.09
CA LEU A 10 -16.46 -22.73 -16.55
C LEU A 10 -15.05 -22.93 -15.95
N ALA A 11 -14.77 -24.10 -15.37
CA ALA A 11 -13.44 -24.43 -14.83
C ALA A 11 -12.36 -24.58 -15.92
N THR A 12 -12.73 -25.00 -17.13
CA THR A 12 -11.78 -25.14 -18.25
C THR A 12 -11.46 -23.82 -18.98
N ARG A 13 -12.20 -22.73 -18.71
CA ARG A 13 -11.89 -21.39 -19.24
C ARG A 13 -11.12 -20.48 -18.28
N LEU A 14 -11.00 -20.86 -17.00
CA LEU A 14 -10.11 -20.19 -16.06
C LEU A 14 -8.70 -20.79 -16.17
N ARG A 15 -7.98 -20.45 -17.25
CA ARG A 15 -6.53 -20.63 -17.24
C ARG A 15 -5.97 -19.77 -16.09
N PRO A 16 -5.29 -20.35 -15.08
CA PRO A 16 -4.65 -19.59 -14.03
C PRO A 16 -3.37 -19.00 -14.60
N GLY A 17 -3.55 -17.90 -15.31
CA GLY A 17 -2.49 -17.24 -16.02
C GLY A 17 -3.09 -16.01 -16.64
N ALA A 18 -3.10 -14.91 -15.88
CA ALA A 18 -3.10 -13.60 -16.51
C ALA A 18 -1.90 -13.59 -17.46
N ARG A 19 -2.15 -13.90 -18.73
CA ARG A 19 -1.24 -13.58 -19.82
C ARG A 19 -1.22 -12.07 -19.82
N TYR A 20 -0.08 -11.51 -19.39
CA TYR A 20 0.31 -10.23 -19.97
C TYR A 20 0.12 -10.36 -21.47
N PRO A 21 -0.44 -9.35 -22.16
CA PRO A 21 -0.49 -9.39 -23.60
C PRO A 21 0.94 -9.68 -24.08
N ASP A 22 1.09 -10.76 -24.85
CA ASP A 22 2.38 -11.23 -25.31
C ASP A 22 3.10 -10.05 -25.99
N PRO A 23 4.23 -9.58 -25.46
CA PRO A 23 4.92 -8.42 -26.02
C PRO A 23 5.23 -8.60 -27.51
N ALA A 24 5.52 -9.83 -27.94
CA ALA A 24 5.74 -10.14 -29.35
C ALA A 24 4.45 -10.06 -30.17
N ALA A 25 3.31 -10.48 -29.61
CA ALA A 25 2.00 -10.37 -30.25
C ALA A 25 1.42 -8.95 -30.27
N LEU A 26 1.78 -8.11 -29.30
CA LEU A 26 1.50 -6.67 -29.32
C LEU A 26 2.37 -5.96 -30.36
N ALA A 27 3.67 -6.25 -30.34
CA ALA A 27 4.64 -5.71 -31.29
C ALA A 27 4.29 -6.05 -32.75
N SER A 28 3.84 -7.27 -33.02
CA SER A 28 3.49 -7.71 -34.38
C SER A 28 2.24 -7.03 -34.94
N LYS A 29 1.40 -6.46 -34.08
CA LYS A 29 0.20 -5.70 -34.45
C LYS A 29 0.41 -4.18 -34.40
N ALA A 30 1.59 -3.73 -33.98
CA ALA A 30 1.90 -2.33 -33.80
C ALA A 30 2.31 -1.68 -35.12
N GLN A 31 1.55 -0.68 -35.60
CA GLN A 31 1.93 0.08 -36.78
C GLN A 31 3.21 0.90 -36.53
N PRO A 32 4.18 0.90 -37.46
CA PRO A 32 5.30 1.85 -37.52
C PRO A 32 4.85 3.28 -37.28
N GLN A 33 5.25 3.84 -36.13
CA GLN A 33 5.00 5.25 -35.80
C GLN A 33 6.18 6.14 -36.25
N SER A 34 6.97 5.71 -37.24
CA SER A 34 8.15 6.44 -37.73
C SER A 34 7.84 7.88 -38.16
N ASP A 35 6.59 8.12 -38.60
CA ASP A 35 6.12 9.42 -39.07
C ASP A 35 5.37 10.22 -38.00
N SER A 36 5.36 9.76 -36.74
CA SER A 36 4.74 10.49 -35.64
C SER A 36 5.47 11.80 -35.38
N ALA A 37 4.75 12.93 -35.46
CA ALA A 37 5.30 14.25 -35.15
C ALA A 37 5.93 14.30 -33.75
N LEU A 38 5.30 13.65 -32.75
CA LEU A 38 5.83 13.53 -31.39
C LEU A 38 7.21 12.85 -31.37
N LEU A 39 7.40 11.81 -32.19
CA LEU A 39 8.66 11.07 -32.26
C LEU A 39 9.72 11.78 -33.11
N GLN A 40 9.37 12.80 -33.89
CA GLN A 40 10.31 13.63 -34.66
C GLN A 40 10.88 14.81 -33.85
N LEU A 41 10.23 15.19 -32.74
CA LEU A 41 10.72 16.25 -31.84
C LEU A 41 12.05 15.88 -31.17
N PRO A 42 12.92 16.83 -30.76
CA PRO A 42 14.09 16.57 -29.93
C PRO A 42 13.74 15.86 -28.60
N SER A 43 14.69 15.10 -28.04
CA SER A 43 14.44 14.29 -26.82
C SER A 43 14.08 15.17 -25.62
N GLU A 44 14.62 16.38 -25.54
CA GLU A 44 14.33 17.36 -24.51
C GLU A 44 12.86 17.77 -24.52
N ILE A 45 12.32 18.03 -25.72
CA ILE A 45 10.91 18.41 -25.92
C ILE A 45 10.01 17.22 -25.64
N ARG A 46 10.37 16.01 -26.10
CA ARG A 46 9.62 14.78 -25.78
C ARG A 46 9.55 14.57 -24.27
N ASN A 47 10.67 14.72 -23.56
CA ASN A 47 10.75 14.58 -22.11
C ASN A 47 9.95 15.65 -21.36
N ALA A 48 9.85 16.87 -21.89
CA ALA A 48 8.97 17.90 -21.34
C ALA A 48 7.50 17.53 -21.54
N ILE A 49 7.11 17.09 -22.74
CA ILE A 49 5.74 16.61 -23.04
C ILE A 49 5.37 15.44 -22.13
N PHE A 50 6.24 14.44 -22.00
CA PHE A 50 6.01 13.30 -21.13
C PHE A 50 5.83 13.74 -19.67
N ARG A 51 6.65 14.67 -19.16
CA ARG A 51 6.49 15.21 -17.81
C ARG A 51 5.14 15.89 -17.60
N GLU A 52 4.65 16.68 -18.55
CA GLU A 52 3.33 17.31 -18.45
C GLU A 52 2.20 16.29 -18.49
N VAL A 53 2.32 15.28 -19.35
CA VAL A 53 1.39 14.13 -19.39
C VAL A 53 1.37 13.39 -18.04
N TRP A 54 2.53 13.15 -17.43
CA TRP A 54 2.62 12.49 -16.13
C TRP A 54 2.02 13.32 -15.02
N ARG A 55 2.19 14.65 -15.08
CA ARG A 55 1.57 15.57 -14.13
C ARG A 55 0.04 15.52 -14.24
N ASP A 56 -0.51 15.54 -15.45
CA ASP A 56 -1.96 15.47 -15.69
C ASP A 56 -2.56 14.11 -15.26
N ALA A 57 -1.88 13.01 -15.60
CA ALA A 57 -2.25 11.67 -15.15
C ALA A 57 -2.16 11.50 -13.62
N GLY A 58 -1.36 12.35 -12.96
CA GLY A 58 -1.01 12.29 -11.55
C GLY A 58 0.37 11.67 -11.36
N VAL A 59 1.25 12.39 -10.67
CA VAL A 59 2.63 11.94 -10.39
C VAL A 59 2.69 10.71 -9.48
N SER A 60 1.61 10.42 -8.75
CA SER A 60 1.46 9.23 -7.93
C SER A 60 0.35 8.32 -8.47
N GLN A 61 0.65 7.04 -8.66
CA GLN A 61 -0.27 6.05 -9.23
C GLN A 61 -0.40 4.83 -8.33
N HIS A 62 -1.62 4.50 -7.92
CA HIS A 62 -1.92 3.26 -7.22
C HIS A 62 -1.75 2.06 -8.15
N VAL A 63 -0.99 1.07 -7.71
CA VAL A 63 -0.89 -0.24 -8.37
C VAL A 63 -1.76 -1.23 -7.59
N MET A 64 -2.69 -1.89 -8.28
CA MET A 64 -3.65 -2.80 -7.65
C MET A 64 -3.78 -4.10 -8.42
N LEU A 65 -3.89 -5.24 -7.73
CA LEU A 65 -4.15 -6.51 -8.37
C LEU A 65 -5.65 -6.82 -8.43
N GLN A 66 -6.21 -6.95 -9.62
CA GLN A 66 -7.62 -7.28 -9.84
C GLN A 66 -7.82 -8.32 -10.93
N GLY A 67 -8.52 -9.41 -10.61
CA GLY A 67 -8.73 -10.50 -11.57
C GLY A 67 -7.42 -11.04 -12.17
N GLY A 68 -6.33 -11.00 -11.39
CA GLY A 68 -4.99 -11.39 -11.82
C GLY A 68 -4.24 -10.35 -12.68
N ARG A 69 -4.80 -9.16 -12.91
CA ARG A 69 -4.18 -8.08 -13.69
C ARG A 69 -3.87 -6.87 -12.81
N TYR A 70 -2.78 -6.18 -13.13
CA TYR A 70 -2.49 -4.90 -12.49
C TYR A 70 -3.34 -3.80 -13.12
N VAL A 71 -3.95 -3.00 -12.26
CA VAL A 71 -4.72 -1.81 -12.61
C VAL A 71 -4.05 -0.62 -11.96
N LEU A 72 -4.02 0.49 -12.70
CA LEU A 72 -3.51 1.76 -12.21
C LEU A 72 -4.66 2.72 -11.93
N ALA A 73 -4.53 3.51 -10.88
CA ALA A 73 -5.43 4.61 -10.57
C ALA A 73 -4.65 5.81 -10.05
N ARG A 74 -5.05 7.01 -10.46
CA ARG A 74 -4.45 8.26 -9.96
C ARG A 74 -4.58 8.34 -8.44
N CYS A 75 -3.48 8.65 -7.77
CA CYS A 75 -3.49 9.02 -6.36
C CYS A 75 -3.90 10.48 -6.22
N VAL A 76 -4.76 10.77 -5.24
CA VAL A 76 -5.21 12.13 -4.88
C VAL A 76 -4.88 12.48 -3.43
N THR A 77 -4.14 11.61 -2.74
CA THR A 77 -3.73 11.79 -1.35
C THR A 77 -2.22 12.00 -1.31
N ASP A 78 -1.78 13.01 -0.57
CA ASP A 78 -0.37 13.13 -0.23
C ASP A 78 -0.02 12.10 0.85
N HIS A 79 0.97 11.26 0.55
CA HIS A 79 1.37 10.15 1.41
C HIS A 79 1.90 10.61 2.77
N ALA A 80 2.55 11.77 2.82
CA ALA A 80 3.16 12.33 4.01
C ALA A 80 2.27 13.35 4.75
N ALA A 81 1.13 13.74 4.16
CA ALA A 81 0.23 14.70 4.77
C ALA A 81 -0.50 14.11 5.98
N SER A 82 -0.91 15.01 6.88
CA SER A 82 -1.83 14.69 7.97
C SER A 82 -3.12 14.09 7.42
N ASP A 83 -3.67 13.09 8.11
CA ASP A 83 -4.93 12.46 7.71
C ASP A 83 -6.09 13.37 8.09
N ASP A 84 -6.68 14.05 7.10
CA ASP A 84 -7.88 14.90 7.24
C ASP A 84 -9.04 14.18 7.98
N LEU A 85 -9.04 12.84 7.99
CA LEU A 85 -10.01 12.04 8.73
C LEU A 85 -9.96 12.31 10.24
N MET A 86 -8.79 12.61 10.80
CA MET A 86 -8.66 12.94 12.22
C MET A 86 -9.38 14.26 12.53
N ASP A 87 -9.26 15.25 11.64
CA ASP A 87 -9.97 16.52 11.75
C ASP A 87 -11.48 16.35 11.56
N GLU A 88 -11.90 15.45 10.67
CA GLU A 88 -13.32 15.07 10.54
C GLU A 88 -13.87 14.44 11.83
N CYS A 89 -13.12 13.52 12.44
CA CYS A 89 -13.50 12.91 13.73
C CYS A 89 -13.60 13.95 14.85
N ALA A 90 -12.68 14.91 14.90
CA ALA A 90 -12.66 15.96 15.92
C ALA A 90 -13.92 16.84 15.94
N LYS A 91 -14.63 16.94 14.81
CA LYS A 91 -15.89 17.72 14.70
C LYS A 91 -17.02 17.16 15.56
N TYR A 92 -17.01 15.86 15.89
CA TYR A 92 -18.03 15.24 16.71
C TYR A 92 -17.97 15.71 18.17
N ARG A 93 -16.80 16.18 18.65
CA ARG A 93 -16.60 16.64 20.04
C ARG A 93 -17.07 15.63 21.10
N MET A 94 -17.00 14.35 20.79
CA MET A 94 -17.41 13.24 21.64
C MET A 94 -16.27 12.24 21.79
N SER A 95 -16.13 11.65 22.97
CA SER A 95 -15.12 10.63 23.21
C SER A 95 -15.42 9.34 22.46
N ASN A 96 -16.70 9.03 22.23
CA ASN A 96 -17.14 7.88 21.45
C ASN A 96 -18.35 8.28 20.61
N PHE A 97 -18.45 7.74 19.40
CA PHE A 97 -19.58 7.94 18.51
C PHE A 97 -19.75 6.77 17.54
N ASN A 98 -20.95 6.63 16.97
CA ASN A 98 -21.24 5.65 15.94
C ASN A 98 -21.43 6.37 14.62
N ASP A 99 -20.54 6.13 13.67
CA ASP A 99 -20.65 6.67 12.32
C ASP A 99 -20.16 5.65 11.29
N PRO A 100 -21.05 5.11 10.44
CA PRO A 100 -20.69 4.11 9.46
C PRO A 100 -19.62 4.57 8.47
N LEU A 101 -19.67 5.82 8.03
CA LEU A 101 -18.76 6.37 7.04
C LEU A 101 -17.37 6.58 7.64
N ILE A 102 -17.29 7.25 8.79
CA ILE A 102 -16.01 7.47 9.49
C ILE A 102 -15.38 6.15 9.90
N SER A 103 -16.18 5.23 10.45
CA SER A 103 -15.70 3.89 10.81
C SER A 103 -15.15 3.13 9.59
N GLN A 104 -15.85 3.18 8.46
CA GLN A 104 -15.38 2.57 7.21
C GLN A 104 -14.08 3.20 6.69
N ARG A 105 -13.92 4.52 6.80
CA ARG A 105 -12.70 5.25 6.42
C ARG A 105 -11.53 4.88 7.34
N LEU A 106 -11.75 4.86 8.65
CA LEU A 106 -10.77 4.46 9.66
C LEU A 106 -10.34 3.00 9.51
N LEU A 107 -11.22 2.13 9.01
CA LEU A 107 -10.94 0.71 8.70
C LEU A 107 -10.48 0.49 7.26
N SER A 108 -10.26 1.56 6.48
CA SER A 108 -9.87 1.42 5.09
C SER A 108 -8.56 0.64 4.97
N PRO A 109 -8.50 -0.41 4.11
CA PRO A 109 -7.25 -1.10 3.82
C PRO A 109 -6.25 -0.21 3.08
N TRP A 110 -6.65 1.00 2.66
CA TRP A 110 -5.77 1.98 2.01
C TRP A 110 -5.16 2.98 3.01
N GLY A 111 -5.42 2.82 4.31
CA GLY A 111 -4.88 3.71 5.34
C GLY A 111 -5.29 5.17 5.09
N ASN A 112 -4.32 6.09 5.14
CA ASN A 112 -4.53 7.51 4.82
C ASN A 112 -5.01 7.74 3.37
N HIS A 113 -4.84 6.78 2.45
CA HIS A 113 -5.35 6.87 1.07
C HIS A 113 -6.84 6.47 0.93
N TRP A 114 -7.64 6.56 1.99
CA TRP A 114 -9.06 6.20 1.94
C TRP A 114 -9.86 7.00 0.89
N LYS A 115 -9.50 8.27 0.66
CA LYS A 115 -10.09 9.11 -0.40
C LYS A 115 -9.88 8.52 -1.79
N CYS A 116 -8.67 8.00 -2.04
CA CYS A 116 -8.36 7.34 -3.31
C CYS A 116 -9.20 6.07 -3.51
N LYS A 117 -9.49 5.33 -2.43
CA LYS A 117 -10.37 4.14 -2.47
C LYS A 117 -11.80 4.53 -2.83
N GLU A 118 -12.34 5.56 -2.18
CA GLU A 118 -13.69 6.08 -2.46
C GLU A 118 -13.80 6.57 -3.92
N LEU A 119 -12.82 7.36 -4.38
CA LEU A 119 -12.76 7.83 -5.76
C LEU A 119 -12.72 6.63 -6.73
N TYR A 120 -11.85 5.66 -6.49
CA TYR A 120 -11.73 4.48 -7.33
C TYR A 120 -13.03 3.66 -7.39
N GLN A 121 -13.73 3.50 -6.27
CA GLN A 121 -15.01 2.82 -6.21
C GLN A 121 -16.11 3.60 -6.94
N SER A 122 -16.15 4.93 -6.77
CA SER A 122 -17.13 5.79 -7.43
C SER A 122 -17.00 5.71 -8.95
N THR A 123 -15.78 5.82 -9.50
CA THR A 123 -15.50 5.72 -10.94
C THR A 123 -15.92 4.38 -11.52
N ARG A 124 -15.77 3.29 -10.75
CA ARG A 124 -16.24 1.96 -11.17
C ARG A 124 -17.77 1.86 -11.19
N GLN A 125 -18.45 2.38 -10.18
CA GLN A 125 -19.91 2.30 -10.07
C GLN A 125 -20.60 3.17 -11.12
N THR A 126 -20.05 4.34 -11.44
CA THR A 126 -20.57 5.23 -12.50
C THR A 126 -20.26 4.73 -13.91
N SER A 127 -19.32 3.79 -14.07
CA SER A 127 -18.92 3.22 -15.37
C SER A 127 -19.92 2.19 -15.93
N THR A 128 -21.17 2.60 -16.14
CA THR A 128 -21.93 2.10 -17.28
C THR A 128 -21.47 2.88 -18.52
N ARG A 129 -20.61 2.25 -19.35
CA ARG A 129 -20.21 2.67 -20.71
C ARG A 129 -19.29 3.87 -20.97
N LYS A 130 -18.84 4.67 -20.00
CA LYS A 130 -17.75 5.63 -20.25
C LYS A 130 -16.56 5.35 -19.34
N THR A 131 -15.68 4.47 -19.83
CA THR A 131 -14.31 4.33 -19.33
C THR A 131 -13.72 5.73 -19.30
N GLN A 132 -13.52 6.31 -18.11
CA GLN A 132 -12.64 7.47 -18.00
C GLN A 132 -11.28 6.98 -18.51
N SER A 133 -10.98 7.33 -19.76
CA SER A 133 -9.73 7.00 -20.41
C SER A 133 -8.66 7.72 -19.63
N SER A 134 -7.98 7.02 -18.72
CA SER A 134 -6.77 7.56 -18.15
C SER A 134 -5.83 7.87 -19.33
N PRO A 135 -5.36 9.14 -19.49
CA PRO A 135 -4.42 9.48 -20.55
C PRO A 135 -3.17 8.61 -20.44
N PHE A 136 -2.86 8.11 -19.23
CA PHE A 136 -1.84 7.09 -19.00
C PHE A 136 -2.07 5.83 -19.83
N LEU A 137 -3.28 5.26 -19.82
CA LEU A 137 -3.61 4.04 -20.56
C LEU A 137 -3.64 4.32 -22.07
N ALA A 138 -4.18 5.48 -22.47
CA ALA A 138 -4.18 5.90 -23.87
C ALA A 138 -2.74 5.99 -24.40
N ILE A 139 -1.83 6.69 -23.71
CA ILE A 139 -0.45 6.89 -24.18
C ILE A 139 0.38 5.60 -24.08
N MET A 140 0.14 4.76 -23.06
CA MET A 140 0.70 3.40 -22.98
C MET A 140 0.22 2.49 -24.14
N LEU A 141 -1.00 2.69 -24.66
CA LEU A 141 -1.60 1.88 -25.72
C LEU A 141 -1.39 2.45 -27.13
N SER A 142 -1.32 3.77 -27.30
CA SER A 142 -1.07 4.48 -28.56
C SER A 142 0.29 4.12 -29.16
N CYS A 143 1.23 3.75 -28.30
CA CYS A 143 2.59 3.43 -28.68
C CYS A 143 2.88 1.93 -28.52
N SER A 144 2.10 1.09 -29.20
CA SER A 144 2.35 -0.36 -29.30
C SER A 144 3.76 -0.71 -29.84
N GLN A 145 4.48 0.24 -30.45
CA GLN A 145 5.89 0.12 -30.82
C GLN A 145 6.90 0.45 -29.70
N LEU A 146 6.47 1.12 -28.63
CA LEU A 146 7.25 1.28 -27.39
C LEU A 146 7.17 0.01 -26.51
N TYR A 147 6.90 -1.17 -27.08
CA TYR A 147 6.95 -2.46 -26.40
C TYR A 147 7.95 -3.44 -27.03
N VAL A 148 8.63 -3.04 -28.10
CA VAL A 148 9.56 -3.93 -28.83
C VAL A 148 10.92 -3.95 -28.12
N ALA A 149 11.10 -4.92 -27.23
CA ALA A 149 12.42 -5.39 -26.84
C ALA A 149 13.02 -6.25 -27.99
N PRO A 150 14.36 -6.28 -28.14
CA PRO A 150 15.03 -6.64 -29.38
C PRO A 150 15.09 -8.15 -29.56
N LEU A 151 14.42 -8.66 -30.60
CA LEU A 151 14.81 -9.93 -31.20
C LEU A 151 15.55 -9.60 -32.50
N LEU A 152 16.87 -9.67 -32.41
CA LEU A 152 17.84 -10.01 -33.45
C LEU A 152 17.44 -9.59 -34.88
N GLN A 153 17.96 -8.46 -35.35
CA GLN A 153 18.63 -8.40 -36.65
C GLN A 153 19.42 -7.10 -36.82
N VAL A 154 20.69 -7.32 -37.09
CA VAL A 154 21.80 -6.39 -37.21
C VAL A 154 21.63 -5.62 -38.53
N ASN A 155 21.34 -4.31 -38.47
CA ASN A 155 21.99 -3.25 -39.28
C ASN A 155 21.22 -1.94 -39.52
N GLN A 156 19.94 -1.75 -39.14
CA GLN A 156 19.28 -0.42 -39.32
C GLN A 156 18.26 0.00 -38.23
N ARG A 157 18.36 -0.53 -37.00
CA ARG A 157 17.27 -0.43 -35.99
C ARG A 157 17.62 0.26 -34.65
N TRP A 158 18.67 1.06 -34.58
CA TRP A 158 19.08 1.74 -33.33
C TRP A 158 18.13 2.85 -32.85
N ASN A 159 17.48 3.57 -33.77
CA ASN A 159 16.62 4.70 -33.43
C ASN A 159 15.32 4.30 -32.69
N SER A 160 14.79 3.10 -32.91
CA SER A 160 13.57 2.63 -32.23
C SER A 160 13.82 2.10 -30.83
N LEU A 161 14.98 1.46 -30.60
CA LEU A 161 15.37 0.93 -29.28
C LEU A 161 15.72 2.07 -28.31
N PHE A 162 16.38 3.13 -28.80
CA PHE A 162 16.68 4.31 -28.00
C PHE A 162 15.40 5.00 -27.50
N ARG A 163 14.38 5.12 -28.37
CA ARG A 163 13.09 5.75 -28.05
C ARG A 163 12.24 4.94 -27.06
N TYR A 164 12.32 3.61 -27.10
CA TYR A 164 11.71 2.72 -26.09
C TYR A 164 12.24 3.00 -24.68
N LEU A 165 13.56 3.10 -24.56
CA LEU A 165 14.21 3.36 -23.27
C LEU A 165 13.84 4.74 -22.74
N GLU A 166 13.78 5.77 -23.58
CA GLU A 166 13.44 7.14 -23.14
C GLU A 166 12.07 7.23 -22.45
N TYR A 167 11.00 6.72 -23.08
CA TYR A 167 9.64 6.83 -22.55
C TYR A 167 9.45 5.95 -21.30
N ARG A 168 9.96 4.71 -21.35
CA ARG A 168 9.90 3.80 -20.21
C ARG A 168 10.65 4.41 -19.02
N THR A 169 11.85 4.93 -19.26
CA THR A 169 12.64 5.64 -18.24
C THR A 169 11.90 6.86 -17.74
N SER A 170 11.26 7.65 -18.61
CA SER A 170 10.48 8.83 -18.20
C SER A 170 9.35 8.47 -17.23
N ILE A 171 8.57 7.42 -17.51
CA ILE A 171 7.50 6.95 -16.59
C ILE A 171 8.09 6.57 -15.24
N TYR A 172 9.04 5.64 -15.22
CA TYR A 172 9.50 5.10 -13.94
C TYR A 172 10.41 6.05 -13.15
N HIS A 173 10.97 7.06 -13.82
CA HIS A 173 11.75 8.12 -13.18
C HIS A 173 10.86 9.26 -12.65
N THR A 174 9.68 9.48 -13.23
CA THR A 174 8.79 10.59 -12.85
C THR A 174 7.68 10.16 -11.91
N LEU A 175 7.22 8.91 -12.00
CA LEU A 175 6.08 8.44 -11.22
C LEU A 175 6.48 7.79 -9.91
N THR A 176 5.73 8.13 -8.87
CA THR A 176 5.68 7.39 -7.62
C THR A 176 4.58 6.33 -7.69
N PHE A 177 4.91 5.07 -7.43
CA PHE A 177 3.93 4.00 -7.39
C PHE A 177 3.44 3.79 -5.96
N VAL A 178 2.12 3.65 -5.76
CA VAL A 178 1.51 3.50 -4.44
C VAL A 178 0.89 2.10 -4.32
N ILE A 179 1.26 1.33 -3.30
CA ILE A 179 0.70 0.00 -3.01
C ILE A 179 0.15 -0.02 -1.59
N HIS A 180 -1.04 -0.55 -1.42
CA HIS A 180 -1.75 -0.54 -0.12
C HIS A 180 -1.90 -1.92 0.53
N ASP A 181 -1.52 -3.00 -0.16
CA ASP A 181 -1.64 -4.34 0.39
C ASP A 181 -0.44 -5.22 0.07
N VAL A 182 -0.12 -6.11 1.02
CA VAL A 182 1.03 -7.01 0.94
C VAL A 182 0.88 -8.03 -0.19
N GLU A 183 -0.34 -8.43 -0.57
CA GLU A 183 -0.54 -9.41 -1.63
C GLU A 183 -0.20 -8.82 -3.00
N THR A 184 -0.63 -7.60 -3.30
CA THR A 184 -0.28 -6.88 -4.53
C THR A 184 1.23 -6.70 -4.62
N LEU A 185 1.89 -6.26 -3.53
CA LEU A 185 3.35 -6.13 -3.48
C LEU A 185 4.05 -7.48 -3.67
N TYR A 186 3.61 -8.53 -2.97
CA TYR A 186 4.17 -9.87 -3.07
C TYR A 186 4.06 -10.45 -4.49
N ARG A 187 2.93 -10.20 -5.16
CA ARG A 187 2.72 -10.63 -6.54
C ARG A 187 3.63 -9.89 -7.51
N LEU A 188 3.89 -8.61 -7.22
CA LEU A 188 4.71 -7.73 -8.05
C LEU A 188 6.21 -8.02 -7.90
N ALA A 189 6.65 -8.21 -6.65
CA ALA A 189 8.06 -8.30 -6.29
C ALA A 189 8.59 -9.74 -6.24
N VAL A 190 7.75 -10.71 -5.85
CA VAL A 190 8.21 -12.07 -5.52
C VAL A 190 7.64 -13.13 -6.45
N SER A 191 6.31 -13.22 -6.56
CA SER A 191 5.67 -14.36 -7.26
C SER A 191 5.93 -14.38 -8.77
N ARG A 192 6.07 -13.19 -9.35
CA ARG A 192 6.38 -12.97 -10.74
C ARG A 192 7.20 -11.69 -10.74
N PRO A 193 8.55 -11.74 -10.72
CA PRO A 193 9.35 -10.53 -10.83
C PRO A 193 9.02 -9.90 -12.17
N LEU A 194 8.07 -8.98 -12.15
CA LEU A 194 7.71 -8.19 -13.31
C LEU A 194 8.89 -7.26 -13.55
N PRO A 195 9.24 -6.96 -14.82
CA PRO A 195 10.18 -5.89 -15.12
C PRO A 195 9.76 -4.56 -14.47
N LEU A 196 8.49 -4.41 -14.11
CA LEU A 196 7.91 -3.22 -13.50
C LEU A 196 8.69 -2.75 -12.26
N LEU A 197 8.92 -3.62 -11.26
CA LEU A 197 9.61 -3.23 -10.02
C LEU A 197 11.05 -2.79 -10.31
N ASN A 198 11.75 -3.52 -11.17
CA ASN A 198 13.14 -3.23 -11.54
C ASN A 198 13.32 -1.93 -12.33
N ASN A 199 12.25 -1.26 -12.73
CA ASN A 199 12.35 0.06 -13.33
C ASN A 199 11.92 1.18 -12.38
N MET A 200 11.14 0.90 -11.34
CA MET A 200 10.64 1.92 -10.39
C MET A 200 11.79 2.64 -9.69
N LYS A 201 11.70 3.97 -9.62
CA LYS A 201 12.60 4.80 -8.80
C LYS A 201 12.00 5.11 -7.43
N GLN A 202 10.70 5.34 -7.36
CA GLN A 202 9.99 5.78 -6.17
C GLN A 202 8.80 4.86 -5.88
N LEU A 203 8.70 4.39 -4.64
CA LEU A 203 7.64 3.50 -4.18
C LEU A 203 7.08 4.00 -2.85
N GLN A 204 5.76 4.12 -2.78
CA GLN A 204 5.00 4.42 -1.57
C GLN A 204 4.20 3.19 -1.16
N LEU A 205 4.31 2.81 0.10
CA LEU A 205 3.67 1.65 0.68
C LEU A 205 2.77 2.13 1.82
N ALA A 206 1.44 1.96 1.69
CA ALA A 206 0.49 2.29 2.74
C ALA A 206 -0.08 0.99 3.32
N LEU A 207 0.64 0.37 4.26
CA LEU A 207 0.38 -1.00 4.69
C LEU A 207 -0.18 -1.07 6.10
N ARG A 208 -1.25 -1.86 6.24
CA ARG A 208 -1.75 -2.33 7.54
C ARG A 208 -1.26 -3.75 7.79
N LEU A 209 -0.28 -3.90 8.68
CA LEU A 209 0.29 -5.19 9.03
C LEU A 209 -0.36 -5.73 10.32
N PRO A 210 -0.54 -7.05 10.47
CA PRO A 210 -1.10 -7.65 11.67
C PRO A 210 -0.03 -7.73 12.77
N ILE A 211 0.41 -6.57 13.27
CA ILE A 211 1.44 -6.47 14.31
C ILE A 211 0.78 -6.83 15.65
N ARG A 212 1.21 -7.94 16.27
CA ARG A 212 0.65 -8.51 17.51
C ARG A 212 1.74 -8.91 18.50
N ARG A 213 1.41 -8.95 19.79
CA ARG A 213 2.24 -9.54 20.87
C ARG A 213 2.12 -11.07 20.83
N GLU A 214 3.24 -11.78 20.71
CA GLU A 214 3.25 -13.26 20.64
C GLU A 214 2.80 -13.93 21.97
N GLU A 215 2.92 -13.25 23.11
CA GLU A 215 2.75 -13.84 24.44
C GLU A 215 1.31 -14.01 24.94
N ARG A 216 0.30 -13.34 24.36
CA ARG A 216 -1.09 -13.40 24.87
C ARG A 216 -2.11 -13.98 23.91
N GLU A 217 -1.86 -13.88 22.61
CA GLU A 217 -2.69 -14.49 21.59
C GLU A 217 -1.79 -14.99 20.46
N LYS A 218 -1.78 -16.31 20.23
CA LYS A 218 -1.07 -16.89 19.09
C LYS A 218 -1.58 -16.18 17.83
N MET A 219 -0.67 -15.52 17.11
CA MET A 219 -0.98 -14.90 15.84
C MET A 219 -1.70 -15.93 14.95
N ASN A 220 -2.85 -15.55 14.38
CA ASN A 220 -3.59 -16.51 13.57
C ASN A 220 -2.77 -16.90 12.32
N PRO A 221 -3.03 -18.06 11.69
CA PRO A 221 -2.25 -18.52 10.53
C PRO A 221 -2.23 -17.52 9.36
N SER A 222 -3.29 -16.74 9.19
CA SER A 222 -3.38 -15.71 8.15
C SER A 222 -2.41 -14.55 8.40
N ALA A 223 -2.31 -14.10 9.65
CA ALA A 223 -1.38 -13.05 10.05
C ALA A 223 0.08 -13.52 9.95
N HIS A 224 0.39 -14.77 10.31
CA HIS A 224 1.70 -15.36 10.07
C HIS A 224 2.04 -15.39 8.57
N ALA A 225 1.09 -15.80 7.72
CA ALA A 225 1.28 -15.80 6.27
C ALA A 225 1.50 -14.39 5.72
N ALA A 226 0.79 -13.38 6.23
CA ALA A 226 0.96 -11.98 5.84
C ALA A 226 2.36 -11.46 6.21
N MET A 227 2.82 -11.71 7.44
CA MET A 227 4.17 -11.31 7.89
C MET A 227 5.28 -12.04 7.11
N ALA A 228 5.09 -13.34 6.81
CA ALA A 228 6.03 -14.08 5.97
C ALA A 228 6.11 -13.54 4.54
N ARG A 229 4.98 -13.13 3.95
CA ARG A 229 4.96 -12.46 2.63
C ARG A 229 5.63 -11.10 2.70
N TRP A 230 5.37 -10.32 3.74
CA TRP A 230 6.00 -9.03 3.96
C TRP A 230 7.53 -9.14 3.96
N ARG A 231 8.10 -10.08 4.73
CA ARG A 231 9.56 -10.34 4.72
C ARG A 231 10.11 -10.65 3.34
N LYS A 232 9.42 -11.51 2.57
CA LYS A 232 9.82 -11.82 1.19
C LYS A 232 9.75 -10.57 0.30
N CYS A 233 8.79 -9.68 0.52
CA CYS A 233 8.73 -8.41 -0.18
C CYS A 233 9.91 -7.52 0.19
N CYS A 234 10.25 -7.39 1.48
CA CYS A 234 11.44 -6.64 1.91
C CYS A 234 12.71 -7.15 1.21
N SER A 235 12.93 -8.46 1.18
CA SER A 235 14.08 -9.05 0.48
C SER A 235 14.08 -8.76 -1.03
N ALA A 236 12.91 -8.77 -1.68
CA ALA A 236 12.81 -8.45 -3.10
C ALA A 236 13.02 -6.95 -3.39
N LEU A 237 12.54 -6.06 -2.50
CA LEU A 237 12.77 -4.61 -2.58
C LEU A 237 14.25 -4.26 -2.36
N ASP A 238 14.92 -4.98 -1.45
CA ASP A 238 16.36 -4.86 -1.21
C ASP A 238 17.19 -5.19 -2.45
N GLN A 239 16.73 -6.13 -3.28
CA GLN A 239 17.37 -6.51 -4.55
C GLN A 239 16.99 -5.60 -5.73
N ALA A 240 15.99 -4.73 -5.59
CA ALA A 240 15.48 -3.93 -6.69
C ALA A 240 16.34 -2.67 -6.91
N GLU A 241 17.50 -2.82 -7.54
CA GLU A 241 18.56 -1.81 -7.73
C GLU A 241 18.08 -0.44 -8.21
N SER A 242 17.04 -0.40 -9.05
CA SER A 242 16.50 0.85 -9.56
C SER A 242 15.82 1.71 -8.51
N LEU A 243 15.29 1.14 -7.42
CA LEU A 243 14.63 1.92 -6.37
C LEU A 243 15.63 2.85 -5.69
N VAL A 244 15.25 4.12 -5.58
CA VAL A 244 16.04 5.19 -4.96
C VAL A 244 15.37 5.68 -3.68
N SER A 245 14.06 5.51 -3.56
CA SER A 245 13.29 5.91 -2.39
C SER A 245 12.09 4.98 -2.19
N VAL A 246 11.90 4.56 -0.94
CA VAL A 246 10.73 3.83 -0.47
C VAL A 246 10.17 4.55 0.74
N ASP A 247 8.92 5.01 0.65
CA ASP A 247 8.17 5.54 1.79
C ASP A 247 7.18 4.47 2.27
N LEU A 248 7.23 4.13 3.55
CA LEU A 248 6.37 3.15 4.19
C LEU A 248 5.52 3.81 5.26
N TRP A 249 4.27 4.07 4.92
CA TRP A 249 3.22 4.33 5.90
C TRP A 249 2.79 3.02 6.54
N LEU A 250 3.24 2.79 7.77
CA LEU A 250 2.97 1.58 8.53
C LEU A 250 1.85 1.83 9.54
N ASP A 251 0.83 1.00 9.54
CA ASP A 251 -0.21 0.96 10.56
C ASP A 251 -0.47 -0.51 10.97
N THR A 252 -1.11 -0.73 12.13
CA THR A 252 -1.54 -2.07 12.53
C THR A 252 -3.02 -2.27 12.25
N SER A 253 -3.37 -3.47 11.79
CA SER A 253 -4.77 -3.89 11.65
C SER A 253 -5.43 -4.18 13.01
N GLU A 254 -4.68 -4.12 14.11
CA GLU A 254 -5.13 -4.50 15.45
C GLU A 254 -5.39 -3.29 16.37
N PRO A 255 -6.32 -3.41 17.34
CA PRO A 255 -6.69 -2.32 18.23
C PRO A 255 -5.60 -1.89 19.22
N THR A 256 -4.48 -2.62 19.38
CA THR A 256 -3.50 -2.37 20.45
C THR A 256 -2.08 -2.07 19.96
N TRP A 257 -1.86 -0.89 19.36
CA TRP A 257 -0.50 -0.37 19.08
C TRP A 257 0.36 -0.27 20.35
N ARG A 258 -0.27 0.08 21.48
CA ARG A 258 0.33 0.31 22.80
C ARG A 258 1.42 -0.69 23.22
N PHE A 259 1.27 -1.96 22.84
CA PHE A 259 2.15 -3.05 23.26
C PHE A 259 3.08 -3.57 22.15
N CYS A 260 3.03 -2.97 20.95
CA CYS A 260 3.70 -3.52 19.77
C CYS A 260 5.18 -3.11 19.70
N LEU A 261 5.52 -1.82 19.81
CA LEU A 261 6.87 -1.37 19.44
C LEU A 261 8.00 -1.87 20.37
N SER A 262 7.76 -1.99 21.68
CA SER A 262 8.80 -2.44 22.63
C SER A 262 9.03 -3.95 22.68
N TRP A 263 8.15 -4.77 22.08
CA TRP A 263 8.19 -6.25 22.19
C TRP A 263 8.34 -6.97 20.85
N VAL A 264 8.06 -6.30 19.74
CA VAL A 264 7.96 -6.92 18.41
C VAL A 264 9.33 -7.17 17.77
N LEU A 265 10.41 -6.60 18.30
CA LEU A 265 11.74 -6.59 17.68
C LEU A 265 12.39 -7.98 17.53
N ASN A 266 12.05 -8.94 18.39
CA ASN A 266 12.68 -10.26 18.42
C ASN A 266 11.78 -11.39 17.89
N GLY A 267 10.58 -11.08 17.39
CA GLY A 267 9.56 -12.07 17.03
C GLY A 267 9.35 -12.28 15.54
N ASN A 268 8.64 -13.34 15.19
CA ASN A 268 8.12 -13.58 13.83
C ASN A 268 7.03 -12.57 13.44
N ALA A 269 6.63 -11.69 14.36
CA ALA A 269 5.80 -10.52 14.12
C ALA A 269 6.58 -9.23 13.77
N ASN A 270 7.92 -9.23 13.76
CA ASN A 270 8.71 -8.03 13.47
C ASN A 270 8.48 -7.51 12.04
N PRO A 271 7.94 -6.29 11.84
CA PRO A 271 7.79 -5.69 10.52
C PRO A 271 9.06 -4.98 10.03
N PHE A 272 10.04 -4.72 10.90
CA PHE A 272 11.23 -3.92 10.61
C PHE A 272 12.43 -4.77 10.21
N VAL A 273 12.21 -5.79 9.39
CA VAL A 273 13.29 -6.67 8.90
C VAL A 273 13.65 -6.23 7.48
N PHE A 274 14.70 -5.42 7.37
CA PHE A 274 15.17 -4.81 6.12
C PHE A 274 16.62 -5.19 5.85
N GLY A 275 16.97 -5.35 4.56
CA GLY A 275 18.37 -5.44 4.14
C GLY A 275 19.03 -4.06 4.15
N GLU A 276 20.37 -4.03 4.09
CA GLU A 276 21.15 -2.78 4.20
C GLU A 276 20.77 -1.77 3.12
N ARG A 277 20.60 -2.24 1.89
CA ARG A 277 20.28 -1.35 0.76
C ARG A 277 18.88 -0.76 0.92
N LEU A 278 17.88 -1.60 1.22
CA LEU A 278 16.52 -1.13 1.43
C LEU A 278 16.46 -0.12 2.56
N ALA A 279 17.11 -0.40 3.69
CA ALA A 279 17.13 0.49 4.85
C ALA A 279 17.72 1.87 4.51
N GLY A 280 18.78 1.92 3.69
CA GLY A 280 19.40 3.17 3.23
C GLY A 280 18.51 4.06 2.34
N ILE A 281 17.43 3.52 1.77
CA ILE A 281 16.47 4.27 0.93
C ILE A 281 15.05 4.32 1.54
N LEU A 282 14.88 3.77 2.74
CA LEU A 282 13.59 3.58 3.38
C LEU A 282 13.31 4.72 4.37
N THR A 283 12.14 5.34 4.22
CA THR A 283 11.51 6.17 5.25
C THR A 283 10.28 5.43 5.77
N VAL A 284 10.16 5.29 7.09
CA VAL A 284 9.01 4.63 7.73
C VAL A 284 8.21 5.64 8.54
N ASP A 285 6.97 5.89 8.12
CA ASP A 285 6.00 6.66 8.86
C ASP A 285 5.29 5.76 9.88
N ILE A 286 5.51 6.04 11.16
CA ILE A 286 4.91 5.29 12.29
C ILE A 286 3.98 6.17 13.15
N PRO A 287 2.86 5.63 13.65
CA PRO A 287 1.89 6.37 14.45
C PRO A 287 2.36 6.49 15.90
N VAL A 288 3.36 7.33 16.13
CA VAL A 288 3.92 7.66 17.45
C VAL A 288 4.08 9.17 17.59
N ASN A 289 4.06 9.67 18.82
CA ASN A 289 4.26 11.08 19.08
C ASN A 289 5.74 11.47 18.82
N PRO A 290 6.01 12.46 17.95
CA PRO A 290 7.37 12.98 17.75
C PRO A 290 8.00 13.54 19.03
N GLU A 291 7.19 13.99 19.99
CA GLU A 291 7.66 14.56 21.27
C GLU A 291 8.07 13.50 22.30
N ARG A 292 7.85 12.21 22.01
CA ARG A 292 8.19 11.08 22.90
C ARG A 292 9.13 10.07 22.23
N PRO A 293 10.37 10.44 21.92
CA PRO A 293 11.34 9.57 21.26
C PRO A 293 11.62 8.27 22.03
N GLU A 294 11.49 8.28 23.36
CA GLU A 294 11.65 7.10 24.21
C GLU A 294 10.68 5.96 23.87
N ALA A 295 9.51 6.26 23.29
CA ALA A 295 8.50 5.29 22.89
C ALA A 295 8.90 4.47 21.66
N TRP A 296 9.78 5.00 20.83
CA TRP A 296 10.21 4.39 19.58
C TRP A 296 11.74 4.33 19.44
N LYS A 297 12.48 4.60 20.51
CA LYS A 297 13.94 4.48 20.58
C LYS A 297 14.44 3.11 20.14
N ASP A 298 13.71 2.05 20.49
CA ASP A 298 14.12 0.68 20.18
C ASP A 298 13.97 0.42 18.66
N VAL A 299 13.00 1.08 18.01
CA VAL A 299 12.85 1.06 16.54
C VAL A 299 13.96 1.87 15.87
N ALA A 300 14.32 3.02 16.44
CA ALA A 300 15.39 3.88 15.93
C ALA A 300 16.78 3.22 16.00
N ASN A 301 16.94 2.25 16.89
CA ASN A 301 18.19 1.50 17.08
C ASN A 301 18.22 0.18 16.29
N ILE A 302 17.22 -0.10 15.44
CA ILE A 302 17.25 -1.29 14.57
C ILE A 302 18.34 -1.11 13.52
N GLU A 303 19.18 -2.13 13.41
CA GLU A 303 20.15 -2.24 12.32
C GLU A 303 19.62 -3.19 11.23
N PRO A 304 19.82 -2.88 9.94
CA PRO A 304 20.41 -1.64 9.41
C PRO A 304 19.48 -0.43 9.59
N ARG A 305 20.08 0.75 9.83
CA ARG A 305 19.33 2.00 10.07
C ARG A 305 18.53 2.46 8.85
N PHE A 306 17.33 2.95 9.13
CA PHE A 306 16.42 3.60 8.18
C PHE A 306 15.87 4.90 8.78
N VAL A 307 15.27 5.74 7.94
CA VAL A 307 14.68 7.01 8.40
C VAL A 307 13.32 6.74 9.02
N ILE A 308 13.09 7.28 10.22
CA ILE A 308 11.80 7.21 10.90
C ILE A 308 11.13 8.58 10.83
N ARG A 309 9.86 8.61 10.41
CA ARG A 309 9.01 9.79 10.51
C ARG A 309 7.86 9.50 11.48
N ALA A 310 7.90 10.15 12.63
CA ALA A 310 6.79 10.08 13.59
C ALA A 310 5.63 10.95 13.07
N ARG A 311 4.47 10.36 12.77
CA ARG A 311 3.31 11.07 12.22
C ARG A 311 2.29 11.54 13.26
N GLY A 312 2.61 11.39 14.55
CA GLY A 312 1.70 11.64 15.64
C GLY A 312 0.85 10.41 15.99
N TRP A 313 0.42 10.36 17.25
CA TRP A 313 -0.50 9.36 17.74
C TRP A 313 -1.93 9.69 17.26
N PRO A 314 -2.62 8.79 16.54
CA PRO A 314 -3.95 9.08 16.03
C PRO A 314 -4.94 9.24 17.19
N PRO A 315 -5.71 10.34 17.26
CA PRO A 315 -6.65 10.58 18.34
C PRO A 315 -7.91 9.72 18.26
N TYR A 316 -8.21 9.08 17.13
CA TYR A 316 -9.43 8.29 16.94
C TYR A 316 -9.16 6.92 16.30
N ARG A 317 -9.99 5.95 16.64
CA ARG A 317 -9.93 4.59 16.10
C ARG A 317 -11.32 3.95 16.04
N ALA A 318 -11.54 3.16 14.99
CA ALA A 318 -12.71 2.31 14.87
C ALA A 318 -12.50 0.98 15.60
N GLU A 319 -13.50 0.52 16.35
CA GLU A 319 -13.49 -0.77 17.06
C GLU A 319 -14.75 -1.59 16.74
N PRO A 320 -14.80 -2.23 15.55
CA PRO A 320 -15.97 -2.96 15.12
C PRO A 320 -16.30 -4.17 16.01
N ASP A 321 -15.34 -4.68 16.78
CA ASP A 321 -15.52 -5.79 17.70
C ASP A 321 -16.35 -5.43 18.93
N ARG A 322 -16.47 -4.13 19.26
CA ARG A 322 -17.32 -3.66 20.36
C ARG A 322 -18.76 -3.48 19.91
N GLU A 323 -18.94 -2.69 18.87
CA GLU A 323 -20.23 -2.38 18.26
C GLU A 323 -20.01 -2.00 16.79
N PRO A 324 -20.94 -2.34 15.87
CA PRO A 324 -20.84 -1.93 14.48
C PRO A 324 -20.69 -0.42 14.37
N HIS A 325 -19.72 0.02 13.57
CA HIS A 325 -19.47 1.44 13.28
C HIS A 325 -19.00 2.28 14.48
N PHE A 326 -18.59 1.63 15.55
CA PHE A 326 -18.10 2.30 16.74
C PHE A 326 -16.74 2.93 16.53
N VAL A 327 -16.64 4.21 16.87
CA VAL A 327 -15.42 5.01 16.86
C VAL A 327 -15.20 5.55 18.25
N ARG A 328 -13.97 5.44 18.75
CA ARG A 328 -13.57 6.02 20.03
C ARG A 328 -12.33 6.87 19.91
N THR A 329 -12.19 7.74 20.90
CA THR A 329 -10.97 8.51 21.15
C THR A 329 -9.91 7.59 21.76
N LEU A 330 -8.70 7.70 21.26
CA LEU A 330 -7.51 7.11 21.84
C LEU A 330 -6.90 8.11 22.83
N MET A 331 -6.64 7.64 24.04
CA MET A 331 -6.07 8.46 25.10
C MET A 331 -4.54 8.49 24.99
N ASP A 332 -3.89 9.55 25.48
CA ASP A 332 -2.42 9.68 25.45
C ASP A 332 -1.69 8.54 26.14
N TRP A 333 -2.30 7.96 27.18
CA TRP A 333 -1.73 6.81 27.87
C TRP A 333 -1.80 5.54 27.02
N GLU A 334 -2.64 5.46 25.98
CA GLU A 334 -2.73 4.33 25.05
C GLU A 334 -1.67 4.34 23.96
N GLU A 335 -0.90 5.43 23.85
CA GLU A 335 0.25 5.51 22.98
C GLU A 335 1.30 4.44 23.36
N PRO A 336 1.98 3.80 22.38
CA PRO A 336 3.16 2.99 22.64
C PRO A 336 4.16 3.72 23.54
N GLY A 337 4.71 3.02 24.53
CA GLY A 337 5.71 3.61 25.44
C GLY A 337 5.17 4.59 26.49
N ALA A 338 3.91 5.01 26.42
CA ALA A 338 3.35 5.88 27.44
C ALA A 338 3.22 5.17 28.80
N PRO A 339 3.52 5.85 29.92
CA PRO A 339 3.39 5.28 31.25
C PRO A 339 1.95 4.82 31.49
N VAL A 340 1.80 3.58 31.94
CA VAL A 340 0.48 3.05 32.30
C VAL A 340 0.06 3.77 33.59
N PRO A 341 -1.09 4.48 33.60
CA PRO A 341 -1.60 5.03 34.84
C PRO A 341 -1.78 3.87 35.80
N THR A 342 -1.20 3.96 37.00
CA THR A 342 -1.43 2.98 38.06
C THR A 342 -2.89 3.12 38.46
N ILE A 343 -3.79 2.43 37.76
CA ILE A 343 -5.19 2.32 38.15
C ILE A 343 -5.14 1.50 39.44
N GLN A 344 -5.08 2.19 40.59
CA GLN A 344 -5.36 1.54 41.85
C GLN A 344 -6.73 0.88 41.69
N PRO A 345 -6.83 -0.45 41.80
CA PRO A 345 -8.13 -1.08 41.73
C PRO A 345 -8.98 -0.41 42.79
N ARG A 346 -10.02 0.31 42.36
CA ARG A 346 -11.08 0.76 43.27
C ARG A 346 -11.50 -0.51 44.00
N ARG A 347 -11.15 -0.62 45.28
CA ARG A 347 -11.63 -1.68 46.15
C ARG A 347 -13.14 -1.56 46.10
N ILE A 348 -13.78 -2.36 45.24
CA ILE A 348 -15.19 -2.64 45.35
C ILE A 348 -15.30 -3.32 46.70
N ALA A 349 -15.71 -2.55 47.70
CA ALA A 349 -16.02 -3.07 49.01
C ALA A 349 -17.17 -4.04 48.81
N HIS A 350 -16.85 -5.33 48.68
CA HIS A 350 -17.81 -6.40 48.88
C HIS A 350 -18.32 -6.27 50.32
N ARG A 351 -19.38 -5.49 50.52
CA ARG A 351 -20.25 -5.64 51.68
C ARG A 351 -20.80 -7.05 51.59
N ARG A 352 -20.19 -7.98 52.34
CA ARG A 352 -20.79 -9.28 52.64
C ARG A 352 -22.20 -9.03 53.20
N PRO A 353 -23.25 -9.67 52.67
CA PRO A 353 -24.52 -9.72 53.37
C PRO A 353 -24.28 -10.44 54.70
N ARG A 354 -24.52 -9.75 55.82
CA ARG A 354 -24.72 -10.40 57.12
C ARG A 354 -26.05 -11.13 57.03
N HIS A 355 -26.04 -12.41 56.63
CA HIS A 355 -27.17 -13.27 56.94
C HIS A 355 -27.10 -13.66 58.42
N LEU A 356 -28.18 -13.31 59.10
CA LEU A 356 -28.49 -13.56 60.49
C LEU A 356 -28.48 -15.06 60.79
N ARG A 357 -27.85 -15.42 61.91
CA ARG A 357 -28.15 -16.65 62.65
C ARG A 357 -29.43 -16.43 63.45
N SER A 358 -30.46 -17.23 63.17
CA SER A 358 -31.68 -17.51 63.96
C SER A 358 -32.64 -18.23 63.00
N PHE A 359 -33.11 -19.45 63.19
CA PHE A 359 -33.38 -20.27 64.37
C PHE A 359 -32.95 -21.72 64.13
#